data_AF-A0A972EHW4-F1
#
_entry.id   AF-A0A972EHW4-F1
#
_cell.length_a   1.000
_cell.length_b   1.000
_cell.length_c   1.000
_cell.angle_alpha   90.00
_cell.angle_beta   90.00
_cell.angle_gamma   90.00
#
_symmetry.space_group_name_H-M   'P 1'
#
loop_
_entity.id
_entity.type
_entity.pdbx_description
1 polymer ?
#
loop_
_entity_poly.entity_id
_entity_poly.type
_entity_poly.pdbx_seq_one_letter_code
_entity_poly.pdbx_strand_id
1 'polypeptide(L)'
;MDRSETVTKVTLEEIIRRVRDIPTLPNITNEIMKLTEDPDSTVRDIENVIMKDQSLTARILRLANSAYYGYPRRISTISEASV
;
A
#
# COMPACT_ATOMS: atom_id res chain seq x y z
N MET A 1 -43.86 -6.26 -18.06
CA MET A 1 -43.17 -7.02 -16.99
C MET A 1 -41.82 -7.43 -17.53
N ASP A 2 -40.84 -6.55 -17.49
CA ASP A 2 -39.43 -6.94 -17.63
C ASP A 2 -38.59 -5.92 -16.86
N ARG A 3 -38.30 -6.24 -15.60
CA ARG A 3 -37.39 -5.47 -14.75
C ARG A 3 -36.01 -6.10 -14.94
N SER A 4 -35.33 -5.73 -16.01
CA SER A 4 -33.92 -6.05 -16.17
C SER A 4 -33.12 -5.11 -15.26
N GLU A 5 -32.73 -5.62 -14.10
CA GLU A 5 -31.81 -4.97 -13.17
C GLU A 5 -30.46 -4.77 -13.87
N THR A 6 -30.11 -3.51 -14.12
CA THR A 6 -28.82 -3.12 -14.69
C THR A 6 -27.70 -3.42 -13.70
N VAL A 7 -27.12 -4.61 -13.76
CA VAL A 7 -25.91 -4.94 -13.00
C VAL A 7 -24.80 -4.00 -13.47
N THR A 8 -24.49 -3.00 -12.66
CA THR A 8 -23.45 -2.01 -12.96
C THR A 8 -22.10 -2.72 -12.92
N LYS A 9 -21.52 -3.01 -14.10
CA LYS A 9 -20.16 -3.55 -14.20
C LYS A 9 -19.18 -2.51 -13.66
N VAL A 10 -18.61 -2.78 -12.49
CA VAL A 10 -17.50 -1.97 -11.97
C VAL A 10 -16.27 -2.25 -12.82
N THR A 11 -15.70 -1.21 -13.44
CA THR A 11 -14.49 -1.32 -14.26
C THR A 11 -13.24 -1.42 -13.39
N LEU A 12 -12.16 -2.03 -13.90
CA LEU A 12 -10.90 -2.14 -13.18
C LEU A 12 -10.31 -0.74 -12.89
N GLU A 13 -10.50 0.18 -13.84
CA GLU A 13 -10.11 1.59 -13.74
C GLU A 13 -10.83 2.29 -12.57
N GLU A 14 -12.11 1.99 -12.35
CA GLU A 14 -12.88 2.53 -11.22
C GLU A 14 -12.44 1.94 -9.88
N ILE A 15 -12.09 0.66 -9.83
CA ILE A 15 -11.54 0.05 -8.61
C ILE A 15 -10.21 0.72 -8.27
N ILE A 16 -9.33 0.88 -9.25
CA ILE A 16 -8.02 1.56 -9.07
C ILE A 16 -8.20 3.01 -8.60
N ARG A 17 -9.19 3.74 -9.14
CA ARG A 17 -9.49 5.10 -8.68
C ARG A 17 -9.99 5.14 -7.23
N ARG A 18 -10.84 4.20 -6.82
CA ARG A 18 -11.41 4.13 -5.46
C ARG A 18 -10.41 3.70 -4.39
N VAL A 19 -9.39 2.93 -4.75
CA VAL A 19 -8.32 2.49 -3.83
C VAL A 19 -7.36 3.62 -3.41
N ARG A 20 -7.44 4.82 -4.02
CA ARG A 20 -6.54 5.93 -3.69
C ARG A 20 -6.65 6.41 -2.24
N ASP A 21 -7.85 6.37 -1.67
CA ASP A 21 -8.16 7.01 -0.38
C ASP A 21 -8.59 6.00 0.69
N ILE A 22 -7.94 4.84 0.75
CA ILE A 22 -8.14 3.92 1.87
C ILE A 22 -7.43 4.52 3.09
N PRO A 23 -8.12 4.83 4.19
CA PRO A 23 -7.48 5.32 5.39
C PRO A 23 -6.52 4.25 5.94
N THR A 24 -5.32 4.67 6.31
CA THR A 24 -4.38 3.81 7.02
C THR A 24 -4.92 3.50 8.42
N LEU A 25 -4.62 2.32 8.94
CA LEU A 25 -4.99 1.92 10.28
C LEU A 25 -4.36 2.91 11.29
N PRO A 26 -5.14 3.45 12.26
CA PRO A 26 -4.68 4.51 13.16
C PRO A 26 -3.40 4.20 13.96
N ASN A 27 -3.13 2.90 14.21
CA ASN A 27 -2.05 2.47 15.10
C ASN A 27 -0.74 2.14 14.37
N ILE A 28 -0.76 1.97 13.05
CA ILE A 28 0.40 1.51 12.27
C ILE A 28 1.53 2.53 12.28
N THR A 29 1.21 3.82 12.13
CA THR A 29 2.19 4.91 12.20
C THR A 29 2.90 4.97 13.55
N ASN A 30 2.18 4.78 14.65
CA ASN A 30 2.77 4.78 15.99
C ASN A 30 3.69 3.57 16.20
N GLU A 31 3.33 2.40 15.68
CA GLU A 31 4.16 1.19 15.74
C GLU A 31 5.45 1.36 14.91
N ILE A 32 5.35 1.93 13.71
CA ILE A 32 6.52 2.26 12.88
C ILE A 32 7.44 3.26 13.60
N MET A 33 6.90 4.34 14.17
CA MET A 33 7.70 5.35 14.89
C MET A 33 8.47 4.73 16.05
N LYS A 34 7.82 3.86 16.84
CA LYS A 34 8.48 3.15 17.94
C LYS A 34 9.64 2.27 17.46
N LEU A 35 9.44 1.54 16.36
CA LEU A 35 10.50 0.72 15.77
C LEU A 35 11.66 1.59 15.28
N THR A 36 11.39 2.73 14.64
CA THR A 36 12.47 3.63 14.18
C THR A 36 13.30 4.25 15.31
N GLU A 37 12.77 4.27 16.54
CA GLU A 37 13.45 4.77 17.74
C GLU A 37 14.15 3.65 18.53
N ASP A 38 13.89 2.39 18.20
CA ASP A 38 14.44 1.22 18.88
C ASP A 38 15.75 0.78 18.20
N PRO A 39 16.91 0.87 18.90
CA PRO A 39 18.22 0.51 18.33
C PRO A 39 18.37 -0.99 18.05
N ASP A 40 17.53 -1.84 18.65
CA ASP A 40 17.55 -3.29 18.43
C ASP A 40 16.61 -3.72 17.28
N SER A 41 15.84 -2.79 16.74
CA SER A 41 14.91 -3.07 15.64
C SER A 41 15.63 -3.25 14.31
N THR A 42 15.00 -4.01 13.42
CA THR A 42 15.48 -4.25 12.06
C THR A 42 14.52 -3.67 11.03
N VAL A 43 15.02 -3.48 9.81
CA VAL A 43 14.18 -3.12 8.66
C VAL A 43 13.02 -4.12 8.50
N ARG A 44 13.24 -5.42 8.72
CA ARG A 44 12.18 -6.44 8.64
C ARG A 44 11.05 -6.20 9.63
N ASP A 45 11.33 -5.68 10.81
CA ASP A 45 10.29 -5.37 11.80
C ASP A 45 9.36 -4.28 11.27
N ILE A 46 9.94 -3.25 10.64
CA ILE A 46 9.18 -2.19 9.98
C ILE A 46 8.38 -2.74 8.79
N GLU A 47 8.99 -3.60 7.96
CA GLU A 47 8.29 -4.26 6.84
C GLU A 47 7.08 -5.06 7.33
N ASN A 48 7.23 -5.82 8.42
CA ASN A 48 6.15 -6.60 9.03
C ASN A 48 4.98 -5.72 9.48
N VAL A 49 5.26 -4.53 10.02
CA VAL A 49 4.22 -3.58 10.42
C VAL A 49 3.54 -2.97 9.19
N ILE A 50 4.29 -2.57 8.17
CA ILE A 50 3.74 -2.03 6.92
C ILE A 50 2.79 -3.02 6.25
N MET A 51 3.16 -4.31 6.21
CA MET A 51 2.36 -5.36 5.59
C MET A 51 1.01 -5.63 6.28
N LYS A 52 0.84 -5.21 7.54
CA LYS A 52 -0.46 -5.27 8.25
C LYS A 52 -1.49 -4.29 7.67
N ASP A 53 -1.04 -3.28 6.92
CA ASP A 53 -1.89 -2.25 6.30
C ASP A 53 -1.77 -2.28 4.77
N GLN A 54 -2.83 -2.75 4.12
CA GLN A 54 -2.90 -2.83 2.66
C GLN A 54 -2.89 -1.46 1.98
N SER A 55 -3.46 -0.43 2.62
CA SER A 55 -3.45 0.93 2.06
C SER A 55 -2.03 1.50 2.05
N LEU A 56 -1.35 1.43 3.19
CA LEU A 56 0.03 1.89 3.33
C LEU A 56 0.96 1.12 2.39
N THR A 57 0.83 -0.21 2.36
CA THR A 57 1.56 -1.09 1.44
C THR A 57 1.39 -0.65 -0.01
N ALA A 58 0.14 -0.44 -0.45
CA ALA A 58 -0.13 -0.02 -1.82
C ALA A 58 0.42 1.38 -2.14
N ARG A 59 0.40 2.30 -1.17
CA ARG A 59 0.99 3.65 -1.33
C ARG A 59 2.50 3.59 -1.49
N ILE A 60 3.19 2.79 -0.69
CA ILE A 60 4.65 2.63 -0.75
C ILE A 60 5.04 2.02 -2.10
N LEU A 61 4.37 0.95 -2.54
CA LEU A 61 4.66 0.35 -3.85
C LEU A 61 4.41 1.31 -5.01
N ARG A 62 3.34 2.14 -4.95
CA ARG A 62 3.12 3.19 -5.96
C ARG A 62 4.24 4.23 -5.98
N LEU A 63 4.72 4.62 -4.80
CA LEU A 63 5.81 5.58 -4.67
C LEU A 63 7.13 4.99 -5.19
N ALA A 64 7.47 3.76 -4.81
CA ALA A 64 8.67 3.07 -5.29
C ALA A 64 8.66 2.94 -6.82
N ASN A 65 7.51 2.65 -7.43
CA ASN A 65 7.37 2.59 -8.89
C ASN A 65 7.16 3.95 -9.57
N SER A 66 7.27 5.07 -8.84
CA SER A 66 7.10 6.40 -9.42
C SER A 66 8.35 6.86 -10.16
N ALA A 67 8.16 7.81 -11.08
CA ALA A 67 9.25 8.43 -11.80
C ALA A 67 10.30 9.11 -10.88
N TYR A 68 9.93 9.43 -9.64
CA TYR A 68 10.85 10.00 -8.65
C TYR A 68 12.00 9.06 -8.30
N TYR A 69 11.69 7.78 -8.06
CA TYR A 69 12.69 6.76 -7.74
C TYR A 69 13.28 6.09 -8.98
N GLY A 70 12.54 6.08 -10.10
CA GLY A 70 13.11 5.78 -11.42
C GLY A 70 13.65 4.37 -11.60
N TYR A 71 13.17 3.38 -10.83
CA TYR A 71 13.64 2.00 -10.95
C TYR A 71 13.40 1.45 -12.36
N PRO A 72 14.39 0.76 -12.96
CA PRO A 72 14.29 0.22 -14.33
C PRO A 72 13.34 -0.99 -14.42
N ARG A 73 12.95 -1.54 -13.28
CA ARG A 73 12.04 -2.69 -13.14
C ARG A 73 10.91 -2.34 -12.19
N ARG A 74 9.78 -3.03 -12.33
CA ARG A 74 8.65 -2.90 -11.41
C ARG A 74 9.00 -3.48 -10.04
N ILE A 75 8.80 -2.69 -8.99
CA ILE A 75 8.88 -3.10 -7.58
C ILE A 75 7.56 -3.73 -7.17
N SER A 76 7.62 -4.92 -6.57
CA SER A 76 6.45 -5.77 -6.30
C SER A 76 6.27 -6.12 -4.83
N THR A 77 7.33 -6.02 -4.03
CA THR A 77 7.31 -6.32 -2.59
C THR A 77 7.82 -5.16 -1.76
N ILE A 78 7.45 -5.13 -0.47
CA ILE A 78 7.97 -4.12 0.47
C ILE A 78 9.48 -4.31 0.66
N SER A 79 9.96 -5.55 0.74
CA SER A 79 11.39 -5.84 0.85
C SER A 79 12.21 -5.40 -0.37
N GLU A 80 11.61 -5.26 -1.55
CA GLU A 80 12.28 -4.63 -2.71
C GLU A 80 12.27 -3.10 -2.65
N ALA A 81 11.34 -2.50 -1.91
CA ALA A 81 11.21 -1.06 -1.76
C ALA A 81 12.09 -0.49 -0.64
N SER A 82 12.59 -1.34 0.25
CA SER A 82 13.43 -0.99 1.41
C SER A 82 14.94 -1.10 1.17
N VAL A 83 15.36 -1.59 -0.01
CA VAL A 83 16.77 -1.86 -0.40
C VAL A 83 17.36 -0.71 -1.21
#